data_AF-A0A430C039-F1
#
_entry.id   AF-A0A430C039-F1
#
_cell.length_a   1.000
_cell.length_b   1.000
_cell.length_c   1.000
_cell.angle_alpha   90.00
_cell.angle_beta   90.00
_cell.angle_gamma   90.00
#
_symmetry.space_group_name_H-M   'P 1'
#
loop_
_entity.id
_entity.type
_entity.pdbx_description
1 polymer ?
#
loop_
_entity_poly.entity_id
_entity_poly.type
_entity_poly.pdbx_seq_one_letter_code
_entity_poly.pdbx_strand_id
1 'polypeptide(L)'
;MGAAQDAQRPHTLRIHRQDLDVRARPVHRRSDPPDAGTEHLARCTASSRDVITRGPNGEITSVKGTIHPSDIGTGTNTNASSRAWARQLGRATDDAGHTRASNLGGSGGKDYVWPQDPHYNRGQFRDFELRIADYVTKTNKPVNFEQIYQYGKGGTRPTGVKYSIFDSKGNRLFSQIFNKLGYAHV
;
A
#
# COMPACT_ATOMS: atom_id res chain seq x y z
N MET A 1 -39.22 55.91 54.08
CA MET A 1 -38.24 55.18 54.92
C MET A 1 -37.71 54.00 54.12
N GLY A 2 -36.39 53.82 54.12
CA GLY A 2 -35.66 52.62 53.67
C GLY A 2 -35.36 52.56 52.16
N ALA A 3 -34.19 52.15 51.67
CA ALA A 3 -32.89 51.81 52.27
C ALA A 3 -31.88 51.54 51.12
N ALA A 4 -30.58 51.74 51.41
CA ALA A 4 -29.37 51.08 50.88
C ALA A 4 -29.02 51.23 49.36
N GLN A 5 -27.87 51.79 48.95
CA GLN A 5 -26.46 51.29 49.05
C GLN A 5 -26.32 49.86 48.46
N ASP A 6 -25.39 49.50 47.57
CA ASP A 6 -24.05 50.01 47.30
C ASP A 6 -23.43 49.39 46.00
N ALA A 7 -22.36 50.05 45.53
CA ALA A 7 -21.11 49.57 44.90
C ALA A 7 -20.99 48.73 43.60
N GLN A 8 -20.21 49.33 42.68
CA GLN A 8 -19.04 48.81 41.92
C GLN A 8 -19.19 47.83 40.71
N ARG A 9 -18.53 48.27 39.60
CA ARG A 9 -18.28 47.68 38.26
C ARG A 9 -17.43 46.39 38.27
N PRO A 10 -17.09 45.79 37.10
CA PRO A 10 -17.75 45.63 35.78
C PRO A 10 -17.99 44.12 35.49
N HIS A 11 -18.29 43.69 34.24
CA HIS A 11 -17.72 42.49 33.56
C HIS A 11 -18.62 41.97 32.41
N THR A 12 -17.98 41.78 31.25
CA THR A 12 -18.30 40.85 30.13
C THR A 12 -19.50 41.11 29.20
N LEU A 13 -19.17 41.66 28.02
CA LEU A 13 -19.94 41.56 26.79
C LEU A 13 -19.98 40.09 26.32
N ARG A 14 -21.17 39.50 26.27
CA ARG A 14 -21.43 38.17 25.70
C ARG A 14 -22.00 38.34 24.29
N ILE A 15 -21.14 38.35 23.28
CA ILE A 15 -21.57 38.23 21.88
C ILE A 15 -21.65 36.75 21.55
N HIS A 16 -22.86 36.22 21.54
CA HIS A 16 -23.19 34.89 21.04
C HIS A 16 -23.58 35.03 19.57
N ARG A 17 -22.69 34.66 18.65
CA ARG A 17 -22.95 34.64 17.21
C ARG A 17 -23.02 33.17 16.77
N GLN A 18 -24.23 32.65 16.67
CA GLN A 18 -24.53 31.37 16.04
C GLN A 18 -24.74 31.54 14.53
N ASP A 19 -24.43 30.46 13.82
CA ASP A 19 -24.79 30.12 12.44
C ASP A 19 -23.85 30.64 11.32
N LEU A 20 -22.75 29.90 11.12
CA LEU A 20 -22.10 29.76 9.82
C LEU A 20 -22.73 28.56 9.09
N ASP A 21 -23.56 28.89 8.11
CA ASP A 21 -24.11 27.95 7.12
C ASP A 21 -22.97 27.55 6.14
N VAL A 22 -22.16 26.56 6.52
CA VAL A 22 -21.12 26.00 5.64
C VAL A 22 -21.77 24.98 4.71
N ARG A 23 -22.40 25.47 3.66
CA ARG A 23 -22.79 24.65 2.52
C ARG A 23 -21.52 24.23 1.77
N ALA A 24 -21.01 23.04 2.08
CA ALA A 24 -19.85 22.45 1.43
C ALA A 24 -20.09 22.36 -0.09
N ARG A 25 -19.27 23.09 -0.87
CA ARG A 25 -19.21 22.94 -2.33
C ARG A 25 -18.65 21.55 -2.66
N PRO A 26 -19.18 20.82 -3.65
CA PRO A 26 -18.57 19.57 -4.08
C PRO A 26 -17.18 19.85 -4.64
N VAL A 27 -16.14 19.37 -3.96
CA VAL A 27 -14.79 19.33 -4.52
C VAL A 27 -14.86 18.39 -5.71
N HIS A 28 -14.68 18.93 -6.92
CA HIS A 28 -14.49 18.15 -8.14
C HIS A 28 -13.47 17.04 -7.84
N ARG A 29 -13.89 15.77 -7.90
CA ARG A 29 -12.95 14.66 -8.06
C ARG A 29 -12.16 14.99 -9.32
N ARG A 30 -10.86 15.21 -9.18
CA ARG A 30 -9.96 15.20 -10.33
C ARG A 30 -10.23 13.90 -11.08
N SER A 31 -10.64 14.02 -12.34
CA SER A 31 -10.76 12.88 -13.25
C SER A 31 -9.40 12.19 -13.32
N ASP A 32 -9.37 10.87 -13.16
CA ASP A 32 -8.16 10.09 -13.40
C ASP A 32 -7.70 10.37 -14.85
N PRO A 33 -6.43 10.75 -15.09
CA PRO A 33 -5.96 11.05 -16.43
C PRO A 33 -6.06 9.82 -17.34
N PRO A 34 -6.31 10.00 -18.65
CA PRO A 34 -6.44 8.91 -19.60
C PRO A 34 -5.13 8.12 -19.75
N ASP A 35 -5.28 6.84 -20.07
CA ASP A 35 -4.33 5.71 -20.08
C ASP A 35 -3.05 5.87 -20.93
N ALA A 36 -2.70 7.07 -21.39
CA ALA A 36 -1.57 7.33 -22.32
C ALA A 36 -0.19 7.44 -21.64
N GLY A 37 -0.07 7.15 -20.34
CA GLY A 37 1.14 7.42 -19.54
C GLY A 37 1.85 6.22 -18.92
N THR A 38 1.42 4.98 -19.15
CA THR A 38 1.95 3.82 -18.40
C THR A 38 3.39 3.42 -18.76
N GLU A 39 3.88 3.75 -19.95
CA GLU A 39 5.21 3.29 -20.38
C GLU A 39 6.36 4.12 -19.79
N HIS A 40 6.12 5.40 -19.53
CA HIS A 40 7.19 6.30 -19.06
C HIS A 40 7.40 6.26 -17.54
N LEU A 41 6.39 5.90 -16.74
CA LEU A 41 6.49 5.84 -15.28
C LEU A 41 6.99 4.48 -14.74
N ALA A 42 6.82 3.40 -15.52
CA ALA A 42 7.35 2.07 -15.17
C ALA A 42 8.90 2.04 -15.15
N ARG A 43 9.53 2.84 -16.02
CA ARG A 43 10.99 2.90 -16.21
C ARG A 43 11.79 3.55 -15.08
N CYS A 44 11.15 4.15 -14.07
CA CYS A 44 11.84 4.89 -13.01
C CYS A 44 11.67 4.28 -11.61
N THR A 45 11.04 3.12 -11.49
CA THR A 45 10.83 2.47 -10.17
C THR A 45 11.83 1.33 -9.94
N ALA A 46 12.04 0.99 -8.68
CA ALA A 46 12.88 -0.13 -8.28
C ALA A 46 12.35 -1.49 -8.81
N SER A 47 11.04 -1.60 -9.04
CA SER A 47 10.43 -2.81 -9.61
C SER A 47 10.97 -3.22 -10.97
N SER A 48 11.52 -2.29 -11.76
CA SER A 48 12.16 -2.62 -13.04
C SER A 48 13.42 -3.49 -12.90
N ARG A 49 14.01 -3.56 -11.69
CA ARG A 49 15.16 -4.41 -11.36
C ARG A 49 14.76 -5.78 -10.81
N ASP A 50 13.48 -6.00 -10.54
CA ASP A 50 13.00 -7.26 -9.97
C ASP A 50 12.90 -8.33 -11.07
N VAL A 51 13.25 -9.56 -10.72
CA VAL A 51 13.04 -10.74 -11.57
C VAL A 51 11.67 -11.30 -11.24
N ILE A 52 10.73 -11.20 -12.19
CA ILE A 52 9.37 -11.72 -12.07
C ILE A 52 9.23 -12.95 -12.96
N THR A 53 8.95 -14.10 -12.36
CA THR A 53 8.63 -15.33 -13.07
C THR A 53 7.12 -15.46 -13.20
N ARG A 54 6.65 -15.78 -14.40
CA ARG A 54 5.23 -16.01 -14.68
C ARG A 54 4.97 -17.48 -15.02
N GLY A 55 3.81 -17.98 -14.59
CA GLY A 55 3.32 -19.31 -14.91
C GLY A 55 2.63 -19.37 -16.28
N PRO A 56 2.11 -20.55 -16.66
CA PRO A 56 1.48 -20.77 -17.96
C PRO A 56 0.24 -19.90 -18.23
N ASN A 57 -0.44 -19.40 -17.18
CA ASN A 57 -1.61 -18.53 -17.31
C ASN A 57 -1.24 -17.03 -17.23
N GLY A 58 0.07 -16.70 -17.23
CA GLY A 58 0.57 -15.33 -17.04
C GLY A 58 0.57 -14.86 -15.58
N GLU A 59 0.22 -15.72 -14.64
CA GLU A 59 0.20 -15.46 -13.21
C GLU A 59 1.61 -15.32 -12.63
N ILE A 60 1.82 -14.45 -11.64
CA ILE A 60 3.13 -14.31 -11.00
C ILE A 60 3.36 -15.53 -10.10
N THR A 61 4.43 -16.30 -10.33
CA THR A 61 4.78 -17.47 -9.52
C THR A 61 5.92 -17.18 -8.54
N SER A 62 6.84 -16.28 -8.92
CA SER A 62 7.85 -15.76 -8.00
C SER A 62 8.31 -14.37 -8.37
N VAL A 63 8.77 -13.63 -7.37
CA VAL A 63 9.44 -12.34 -7.53
C VAL A 63 10.70 -12.31 -6.68
N LYS A 64 11.82 -11.87 -7.25
CA LYS A 64 13.07 -11.68 -6.53
C LYS A 64 13.65 -10.31 -6.84
N GLY A 65 14.32 -9.71 -5.86
CA GLY A 65 14.98 -8.44 -6.09
C GLY A 65 15.77 -7.96 -4.89
N THR A 66 16.30 -6.76 -5.01
CA THR A 66 17.05 -6.07 -3.95
C THR A 66 16.39 -4.72 -3.66
N ILE A 67 16.17 -4.47 -2.37
CA ILE A 67 15.67 -3.21 -1.85
C ILE A 67 16.87 -2.43 -1.30
N HIS A 68 17.19 -1.32 -1.96
CA HIS A 68 18.23 -0.39 -1.50
C HIS A 68 17.63 0.72 -0.63
N PRO A 69 18.42 1.35 0.25
CA PRO A 69 17.99 2.55 0.97
C PRO A 69 17.48 3.66 0.04
N SER A 70 18.08 3.81 -1.15
CA SER A 70 17.65 4.78 -2.17
C SER A 70 16.28 4.48 -2.78
N ASP A 71 15.73 3.29 -2.60
CA ASP A 71 14.43 2.91 -3.17
C ASP A 71 13.26 3.37 -2.28
N ILE A 72 13.52 3.63 -1.01
CA ILE A 72 12.47 3.92 -0.03
C ILE A 72 11.73 5.21 -0.43
N GLY A 73 10.41 5.13 -0.51
CA GLY A 73 9.52 6.24 -0.87
C GLY A 73 9.49 6.60 -2.37
N THR A 74 10.15 5.83 -3.24
CA THR A 74 10.27 6.17 -4.69
C THR A 74 9.21 5.51 -5.59
N GLY A 75 8.34 4.67 -5.03
CA GLY A 75 7.37 3.91 -5.81
C GLY A 75 6.17 4.75 -6.26
N THR A 76 5.29 4.11 -7.02
CA THR A 76 4.09 4.73 -7.59
C THR A 76 2.82 4.05 -7.09
N ASN A 77 1.72 4.80 -7.03
CA ASN A 77 0.41 4.24 -6.71
C ASN A 77 -0.14 3.39 -7.87
N THR A 78 -1.07 2.49 -7.58
CA THR A 78 -1.86 1.84 -8.63
C THR A 78 -2.78 2.83 -9.31
N ASN A 79 -3.17 2.55 -10.56
CA ASN A 79 -4.06 3.38 -11.35
C ASN A 79 -5.33 2.60 -11.75
N ALA A 80 -6.25 3.27 -12.42
CA ALA A 80 -7.53 2.65 -12.79
C ALA A 80 -7.33 1.40 -13.67
N SER A 81 -6.38 1.44 -14.60
CA SER A 81 -6.13 0.34 -15.53
C SER A 81 -5.43 -0.84 -14.87
N SER A 82 -4.51 -0.63 -13.93
CA SER A 82 -3.89 -1.73 -13.17
C SER A 82 -4.84 -2.36 -12.14
N ARG A 83 -5.74 -1.58 -11.54
CA ARG A 83 -6.85 -2.12 -10.71
C ARG A 83 -7.84 -2.94 -11.52
N ALA A 84 -8.22 -2.47 -12.71
CA ALA A 84 -9.11 -3.22 -13.61
C ALA A 84 -8.45 -4.54 -14.06
N TRP A 85 -7.16 -4.48 -14.41
CA TRP A 85 -6.37 -5.66 -14.76
C TRP A 85 -6.31 -6.69 -13.63
N ALA A 86 -6.00 -6.28 -12.40
CA ALA A 86 -5.98 -7.19 -11.26
C ALA A 86 -7.35 -7.88 -11.08
N ARG A 87 -8.46 -7.16 -11.19
CA ARG A 87 -9.80 -7.75 -11.07
C ARG A 87 -10.15 -8.74 -12.18
N GLN A 88 -9.62 -8.55 -13.40
CA GLN A 88 -9.77 -9.52 -14.49
C GLN A 88 -9.01 -10.83 -14.20
N LEU A 89 -7.86 -10.74 -13.53
CA LEU A 89 -7.07 -11.90 -13.12
C LEU A 89 -7.62 -12.58 -11.85
N GLY A 90 -8.52 -11.94 -11.11
CA GLY A 90 -9.00 -12.44 -9.82
C GLY A 90 -10.50 -12.24 -9.64
N ARG A 91 -10.88 -11.60 -8.55
CA ARG A 91 -12.26 -11.25 -8.20
C ARG A 91 -12.50 -9.78 -8.45
N ALA A 92 -13.75 -9.41 -8.72
CA ALA A 92 -14.17 -8.01 -8.86
C ALA A 92 -13.84 -7.13 -7.65
N THR A 93 -13.69 -7.74 -6.46
CA THR A 93 -13.36 -7.07 -5.21
C THR A 93 -11.86 -6.98 -4.92
N ASP A 94 -11.01 -7.65 -5.69
CA ASP A 94 -9.57 -7.65 -5.42
C ASP A 94 -8.96 -6.27 -5.65
N ASP A 95 -7.94 -5.98 -4.84
CA ASP A 95 -7.03 -4.87 -5.06
C ASP A 95 -5.95 -5.26 -6.09
N ALA A 96 -5.37 -4.26 -6.73
CA ALA A 96 -4.08 -4.43 -7.40
C ALA A 96 -2.99 -4.38 -6.33
N GLY A 97 -2.57 -5.56 -5.85
CA GLY A 97 -1.45 -5.68 -4.92
C GLY A 97 -0.15 -5.49 -5.67
N HIS A 98 0.71 -4.58 -5.19
CA HIS A 98 2.06 -4.45 -5.74
C HIS A 98 2.88 -5.72 -5.47
N THR A 99 3.86 -6.02 -6.32
CA THR A 99 4.86 -7.04 -6.00
C THR A 99 5.77 -6.59 -4.86
N ARG A 100 6.16 -5.33 -4.78
CA ARG A 100 6.76 -4.70 -3.58
C ARG A 100 6.04 -3.39 -3.32
N ALA A 101 5.79 -3.02 -2.08
CA ALA A 101 5.08 -1.79 -1.73
C ALA A 101 5.62 -0.56 -2.46
N SER A 102 4.76 0.42 -2.74
CA SER A 102 5.19 1.72 -3.27
C SER A 102 6.23 2.38 -2.35
N ASN A 103 6.08 2.26 -1.02
CA ASN A 103 7.07 2.76 -0.07
C ASN A 103 8.42 2.04 -0.15
N LEU A 104 8.47 0.84 -0.72
CA LEU A 104 9.70 0.10 -1.01
C LEU A 104 10.19 0.39 -2.43
N GLY A 105 9.68 1.38 -3.17
CA GLY A 105 10.07 1.65 -4.56
C GLY A 105 9.26 0.87 -5.60
N GLY A 106 8.12 0.31 -5.20
CA GLY A 106 7.25 -0.49 -6.06
C GLY A 106 6.49 0.27 -7.13
N SER A 107 6.33 -0.33 -8.31
CA SER A 107 5.48 0.20 -9.38
C SER A 107 4.03 -0.25 -9.26
N GLY A 108 3.09 0.68 -9.39
CA GLY A 108 1.66 0.36 -9.49
C GLY A 108 1.18 -0.04 -10.89
N GLY A 109 2.09 -0.25 -11.84
CA GLY A 109 1.79 -0.65 -13.23
C GLY A 109 1.41 -2.13 -13.37
N LYS A 110 0.70 -2.49 -14.46
CA LYS A 110 0.12 -3.82 -14.70
C LYS A 110 1.12 -4.98 -14.58
N ASP A 111 2.37 -4.76 -14.99
CA ASP A 111 3.42 -5.78 -14.95
C ASP A 111 3.90 -6.13 -13.54
N TYR A 112 3.63 -5.24 -12.58
CA TYR A 112 4.14 -5.31 -11.21
C TYR A 112 3.03 -5.42 -10.18
N VAL A 113 1.81 -5.76 -10.62
CA VAL A 113 0.67 -5.98 -9.74
C VAL A 113 0.03 -7.35 -9.96
N TRP A 114 -0.66 -7.83 -8.93
CA TRP A 114 -1.40 -9.10 -8.93
C TRP A 114 -2.73 -8.96 -8.17
N PRO A 115 -3.72 -9.84 -8.41
CA PRO A 115 -5.00 -9.81 -7.70
C PRO A 115 -4.84 -10.21 -6.23
N GLN A 116 -4.99 -9.25 -5.33
CA GLN A 116 -4.85 -9.47 -3.89
C GLN A 116 -6.15 -9.21 -3.15
N ASP A 117 -6.45 -10.06 -2.17
CA ASP A 117 -7.55 -9.82 -1.24
C ASP A 117 -7.30 -8.52 -0.45
N PRO A 118 -8.24 -7.56 -0.43
CA PRO A 118 -8.03 -6.29 0.25
C PRO A 118 -7.70 -6.42 1.74
N HIS A 119 -8.19 -7.48 2.41
CA HIS A 119 -7.93 -7.71 3.82
C HIS A 119 -6.44 -7.95 4.11
N TYR A 120 -5.76 -8.75 3.27
CA TYR A 120 -4.32 -8.99 3.41
C TYR A 120 -3.49 -7.80 2.91
N ASN A 121 -3.88 -7.23 1.76
CA ASN A 121 -3.16 -6.13 1.12
C ASN A 121 -3.01 -4.92 2.06
N ARG A 122 -4.11 -4.55 2.73
CA ARG A 122 -4.15 -3.31 3.53
C ARG A 122 -3.77 -3.52 5.00
N GLY A 123 -3.64 -4.77 5.44
CA GLY A 123 -3.26 -5.16 6.80
C GLY A 123 -1.85 -5.77 6.83
N GLN A 124 -1.77 -7.09 7.00
CA GLN A 124 -0.52 -7.79 7.29
C GLN A 124 0.58 -7.61 6.24
N PHE A 125 0.21 -7.54 4.94
CA PHE A 125 1.20 -7.37 3.88
C PHE A 125 1.88 -5.99 4.00
N ARG A 126 1.07 -4.94 4.21
CA ARG A 126 1.55 -3.59 4.50
C ARG A 126 2.42 -3.54 5.75
N ASP A 127 2.00 -4.18 6.85
CA ASP A 127 2.77 -4.16 8.10
C ASP A 127 4.13 -4.86 7.95
N PHE A 128 4.17 -5.97 7.22
CA PHE A 128 5.42 -6.66 6.90
C PHE A 128 6.34 -5.78 6.04
N GLU A 129 5.80 -5.08 5.06
CA GLU A 129 6.57 -4.17 4.21
C GLU A 129 7.06 -2.92 4.94
N LEU A 130 6.30 -2.41 5.91
CA LEU A 130 6.77 -1.37 6.82
C LEU A 130 7.96 -1.84 7.66
N ARG A 131 7.94 -3.07 8.16
CA ARG A 131 9.09 -3.65 8.86
C ARG A 131 10.33 -3.75 7.96
N ILE A 132 10.17 -4.06 6.67
CA ILE A 132 11.29 -4.05 5.71
C ILE A 132 11.85 -2.64 5.56
N ALA A 133 10.97 -1.65 5.32
CA ALA A 133 11.38 -0.25 5.17
C ALA A 133 12.15 0.23 6.40
N ASP A 134 11.60 -0.01 7.59
CA ASP A 134 12.23 0.31 8.87
C ASP A 134 13.62 -0.30 9.01
N TYR A 135 13.77 -1.59 8.66
CA TYR A 135 15.07 -2.27 8.73
C TYR A 135 16.08 -1.63 7.78
N VAL A 136 15.70 -1.41 6.51
CA VAL A 136 16.58 -0.82 5.48
C VAL A 136 16.98 0.60 5.87
N THR A 137 16.04 1.43 6.35
CA THR A 137 16.31 2.80 6.79
C THR A 137 17.22 2.84 8.02
N LYS A 138 16.95 2.02 9.04
CA LYS A 138 17.76 2.02 10.28
C LYS A 138 19.17 1.48 10.08
N THR A 139 19.33 0.46 9.24
CA THR A 139 20.63 -0.17 9.01
C THR A 139 21.43 0.49 7.89
N ASN A 140 20.76 1.28 7.03
CA ASN A 140 21.28 1.83 5.78
C ASN A 140 21.97 0.76 4.90
N LYS A 141 21.43 -0.47 4.91
CA LYS A 141 21.94 -1.61 4.16
C LYS A 141 20.87 -2.15 3.21
N PRO A 142 21.26 -2.59 2.00
CA PRO A 142 20.32 -3.25 1.11
C PRO A 142 19.93 -4.63 1.66
N VAL A 143 18.72 -5.07 1.31
CA VAL A 143 18.25 -6.43 1.57
C VAL A 143 17.77 -7.09 0.28
N ASN A 144 17.99 -8.39 0.20
CA ASN A 144 17.43 -9.21 -0.88
C ASN A 144 16.07 -9.74 -0.44
N PHE A 145 15.17 -9.91 -1.40
CA PHE A 145 13.86 -10.49 -1.13
C PHE A 145 13.48 -11.56 -2.14
N GLU A 146 12.64 -12.48 -1.67
CA GLU A 146 12.00 -13.50 -2.49
C GLU A 146 10.54 -13.63 -2.07
N GLN A 147 9.66 -13.63 -3.07
CA GLN A 147 8.25 -13.96 -2.92
C GLN A 147 7.94 -15.19 -3.73
N ILE A 148 7.29 -16.17 -3.11
CA ILE A 148 6.80 -17.38 -3.76
C ILE A 148 5.28 -17.40 -3.64
N TYR A 149 4.61 -17.41 -4.79
CA TYR A 149 3.16 -17.35 -4.90
C TYR A 149 2.60 -18.77 -4.98
N GLN A 150 1.65 -19.07 -4.10
CA GLN A 150 1.01 -20.36 -3.99
C GLN A 150 -0.36 -20.27 -4.65
N TYR A 151 -0.67 -21.26 -5.49
CA TYR A 151 -1.95 -21.38 -6.17
C TYR A 151 -2.62 -22.68 -5.71
N GLY A 152 -3.95 -22.63 -5.55
CA GLY A 152 -4.74 -23.81 -5.22
C GLY A 152 -4.89 -24.72 -6.43
N LYS A 153 -6.13 -24.89 -6.93
CA LYS A 153 -6.42 -25.69 -8.15
C LYS A 153 -6.01 -24.97 -9.46
N GLY A 154 -4.94 -24.17 -9.45
CA GLY A 154 -4.51 -23.31 -10.56
C GLY A 154 -5.18 -21.94 -10.62
N GLY A 155 -5.10 -21.29 -11.78
CA GLY A 155 -5.67 -19.96 -12.06
C GLY A 155 -4.67 -18.81 -11.89
N THR A 156 -5.17 -17.58 -12.01
CA THR A 156 -4.37 -16.34 -11.98
C THR A 156 -4.37 -15.60 -10.65
N ARG A 157 -5.17 -16.07 -9.68
CA ARG A 157 -5.26 -15.52 -8.32
C ARG A 157 -4.59 -16.46 -7.31
N PRO A 158 -3.50 -16.04 -6.66
CA PRO A 158 -2.83 -16.86 -5.66
C PRO A 158 -3.71 -17.03 -4.41
N THR A 159 -3.56 -18.18 -3.75
CA THR A 159 -4.17 -18.49 -2.46
C THR A 159 -3.25 -18.14 -1.27
N GLY A 160 -1.97 -17.89 -1.56
CA GLY A 160 -1.05 -17.35 -0.58
C GLY A 160 0.28 -16.89 -1.18
N VAL A 161 1.07 -16.18 -0.39
CA VAL A 161 2.40 -15.70 -0.74
C VAL A 161 3.34 -15.92 0.44
N LYS A 162 4.47 -16.56 0.21
CA LYS A 162 5.59 -16.56 1.17
C LYS A 162 6.53 -15.43 0.80
N TYR A 163 6.75 -14.48 1.69
CA TYR A 163 7.64 -13.35 1.51
C TYR A 163 8.85 -13.48 2.46
N SER A 164 10.05 -13.62 1.91
CA SER A 164 11.30 -13.84 2.67
C SER A 164 12.31 -12.74 2.38
N ILE A 165 13.01 -12.30 3.42
CA ILE A 165 14.00 -11.23 3.39
C ILE A 165 15.35 -11.77 3.85
N PHE A 166 16.39 -11.39 3.14
CA PHE A 166 17.76 -11.87 3.34
C PHE A 166 18.74 -10.70 3.39
N ASP A 167 19.84 -10.88 4.11
CA ASP A 167 20.97 -9.96 4.02
C ASP A 167 21.74 -10.14 2.70
N SER A 168 22.77 -9.33 2.49
CA SER A 168 23.61 -9.40 1.30
C SER A 168 24.45 -10.68 1.19
N LYS A 169 24.55 -11.47 2.27
CA LYS A 169 25.27 -12.75 2.32
C LYS A 169 24.32 -13.94 2.10
N GLY A 170 23.01 -13.69 1.96
CA GLY A 170 22.00 -14.73 1.78
C GLY A 170 21.44 -15.31 3.08
N ASN A 171 21.79 -14.77 4.25
CA ASN A 171 21.19 -15.21 5.51
C ASN A 171 19.77 -14.66 5.62
N ARG A 172 18.81 -15.52 5.98
CA ARG A 172 17.41 -15.10 6.15
C ARG A 172 17.28 -14.23 7.40
N LEU A 173 16.84 -12.99 7.22
CA LEU A 173 16.56 -12.04 8.30
C LEU A 173 15.18 -12.31 8.91
N PHE A 174 14.15 -12.39 8.08
CA PHE A 174 12.78 -12.71 8.49
C PHE A 174 11.93 -13.11 7.28
N SER A 175 10.79 -13.76 7.54
CA SER A 175 9.84 -14.17 6.51
C SER A 175 8.43 -14.29 7.07
N GLN A 176 7.42 -14.15 6.21
CA GLN A 176 6.02 -14.38 6.57
C GLN A 176 5.28 -15.10 5.43
N ILE A 177 4.29 -15.92 5.79
CA ILE A 177 3.36 -16.55 4.85
C ILE A 177 2.01 -15.85 5.02
N PHE A 178 1.48 -15.31 3.92
CA PHE A 178 0.17 -14.70 3.83
C PHE A 178 -0.73 -15.65 3.07
N ASN A 179 -1.66 -16.32 3.74
CA ASN A 179 -2.63 -17.20 3.08
C ASN A 179 -3.95 -17.22 3.86
N LYS A 180 -5.00 -17.75 3.23
CA LYS A 180 -6.33 -17.87 3.85
C LYS A 180 -6.36 -18.77 5.10
N LEU A 181 -5.40 -19.70 5.23
CA LEU A 181 -5.34 -20.69 6.31
C LEU A 181 -4.53 -20.22 7.54
N GLY A 182 -3.87 -19.06 7.47
CA GLY A 182 -3.14 -18.45 8.59
C GLY A 182 -4.02 -17.87 9.70
N TYR A 183 -5.34 -18.09 9.63
CA TYR A 183 -6.33 -17.72 10.65
C TYR A 183 -6.88 -18.93 11.41
N ALA A 184 -6.06 -19.94 11.68
CA ALA A 184 -6.30 -20.75 12.86
C ALA A 184 -5.78 -19.94 14.07
N HIS A 185 -6.65 -19.15 14.68
CA HIS A 185 -6.55 -18.97 16.13
C HIS A 185 -6.97 -20.31 16.73
N VAL A 186 -6.00 -21.20 16.96
CA VAL A 186 -5.84 -22.12 18.10
C VAL A 186 -4.55 -22.93 17.90
#